data_AF-C4J9T4-F1
#
_entry.id   AF-C4J9T4-F1
#
_cell.length_a   1.000
_cell.length_b   1.000
_cell.length_c   1.000
_cell.angle_alpha   90.00
_cell.angle_beta   90.00
_cell.angle_gamma   90.00
#
_symmetry.space_group_name_H-M   'P 1'
#
loop_
_entity.id
_entity.type
_entity.pdbx_description
1 polymer ?
#
loop_
_entity_poly.entity_id
_entity_poly.type
_entity_poly.pdbx_seq_one_letter_code
_entity_poly.pdbx_strand_id
1 'polypeptide(L)'
;MHPFKGSFDIWFWQTCVEVIYTILQGILYTVIIYAMIGYDWKADKFFYFLFFITASFNYFTLFGMMLVACTPSALLANILITFALPLWNLFAGFLIVRPVSMQATLLGSKI
;
A
#
# COMPACT_ATOMS: atom_id res chain seq x y z
N MET A 1 22.07 31.01 19.42
CA MET A 1 22.23 29.62 18.93
C MET A 1 21.41 28.71 19.84
N HIS A 2 20.66 27.76 19.27
CA HIS A 2 19.58 26.88 19.79
C HIS A 2 18.13 27.27 19.45
N PRO A 3 17.67 26.91 18.23
CA PRO A 3 16.26 26.58 17.99
C PRO A 3 16.06 25.24 17.23
N PHE A 4 16.97 24.26 17.38
CA PHE A 4 16.83 22.95 16.70
C PHE A 4 15.94 21.95 17.46
N LYS A 5 15.49 22.28 18.67
CA LYS A 5 14.69 21.35 19.48
C LYS A 5 13.22 21.26 19.05
N GLY A 6 12.69 22.28 18.35
CA GLY A 6 11.28 22.32 17.94
C GLY A 6 10.95 21.51 16.67
N SER A 7 11.89 21.34 15.74
CA SER A 7 11.58 20.76 14.42
C SER A 7 11.37 19.24 14.42
N PHE A 8 11.89 18.52 15.41
CA PHE A 8 11.64 17.09 15.56
C PHE A 8 10.26 16.83 16.16
N ASP A 9 9.86 17.65 17.14
CA ASP A 9 8.59 17.50 17.85
C ASP A 9 7.40 17.68 16.91
N ILE A 10 7.43 18.68 16.01
CA ILE A 10 6.36 18.86 14.99
C ILE A 10 6.29 17.69 14.00
N TRP A 11 7.42 17.14 13.58
CA TRP A 11 7.44 15.99 12.66
C TRP A 11 6.91 14.72 13.33
N PHE A 12 7.23 14.53 14.60
CA PHE A 12 6.72 13.41 15.40
C PHE A 12 5.20 13.50 15.57
N TRP A 13 4.69 14.69 15.95
CA TRP A 13 3.25 14.92 16.07
C TRP A 13 2.51 14.71 14.75
N GLN A 14 3.05 15.21 13.65
CA GLN A 14 2.44 15.00 12.33
C GLN A 14 2.40 13.52 11.95
N THR A 15 3.50 12.79 12.17
CA THR A 15 3.56 11.34 11.89
C THR A 15 2.54 10.57 12.73
N CYS A 16 2.38 10.91 14.02
CA CYS A 16 1.38 10.28 14.88
C CYS A 16 -0.04 10.48 14.36
N VAL A 17 -0.37 11.71 13.94
CA VAL A 17 -1.68 12.05 13.39
C VAL A 17 -1.93 11.29 12.08
N GLU A 18 -0.96 11.26 11.18
CA GLU A 18 -1.03 10.52 9.90
C GLU A 18 -1.27 9.02 10.10
N VAL A 19 -0.59 8.42 11.09
CA VAL A 19 -0.74 7.01 11.44
C VAL A 19 -2.16 6.71 11.95
N ILE A 20 -2.73 7.58 12.79
CA ILE A 20 -4.10 7.41 13.31
C ILE A 20 -5.12 7.44 12.16
N TYR A 21 -4.98 8.38 11.23
CA TYR A 21 -5.86 8.47 10.06
C TYR A 21 -5.72 7.25 9.14
N THR A 22 -4.49 6.81 8.88
CA THR A 22 -4.22 5.64 8.02
C THR A 22 -4.79 4.35 8.63
N ILE A 23 -4.74 4.21 9.96
CA ILE A 23 -5.33 3.05 10.66
C ILE A 23 -6.87 3.08 10.54
N LEU A 24 -7.50 4.24 10.77
CA LEU A 24 -8.95 4.40 10.59
C LEU A 24 -9.38 4.08 9.16
N GLN A 25 -8.65 4.58 8.17
CA GLN A 25 -8.89 4.28 6.76
C GLN A 25 -8.73 2.79 6.45
N GLY A 26 -7.67 2.15 6.96
CA GLY A 26 -7.42 0.72 6.79
C GLY A 26 -8.57 -0.14 7.35
N ILE A 27 -9.10 0.24 8.51
CA ILE A 27 -10.24 -0.45 9.13
C ILE A 27 -11.50 -0.30 8.27
N LEU A 28 -11.84 0.94 7.87
CA LEU A 28 -13.00 1.21 7.02
C LEU A 28 -12.92 0.44 5.70
N TYR A 29 -11.73 0.41 5.07
CA TYR A 29 -11.51 -0.29 3.81
C TYR A 29 -11.65 -1.82 3.96
N THR A 30 -11.07 -2.38 5.03
CA THR A 30 -11.19 -3.81 5.33
C THR A 30 -12.65 -4.23 5.52
N VAL A 31 -13.44 -3.44 6.27
CA VAL A 31 -14.85 -3.75 6.55
C VAL A 31 -15.69 -3.76 5.28
N ILE A 32 -15.49 -2.78 4.38
CA ILE A 32 -16.21 -2.70 3.10
C ILE A 32 -15.85 -3.89 2.20
N ILE A 33 -14.57 -4.20 2.04
CA ILE A 33 -14.14 -5.31 1.17
C ILE A 33 -14.61 -6.66 1.71
N TYR A 34 -14.55 -6.85 3.02
CA TYR A 34 -15.02 -8.09 3.64
C TYR A 34 -16.52 -8.29 3.43
N ALA A 35 -17.32 -7.21 3.48
CA ALA A 35 -18.74 -7.25 3.13
C ALA A 35 -18.98 -7.55 1.64
N MET A 36 -18.15 -7.02 0.73
CA MET A 36 -18.30 -7.24 -0.72
C MET A 36 -17.94 -8.66 -1.17
N ILE A 37 -16.99 -9.32 -0.51
CA ILE A 37 -16.59 -10.71 -0.82
C ILE A 37 -17.66 -11.71 -0.35
N GLY A 38 -18.56 -11.32 0.57
CA GLY A 38 -19.59 -12.20 1.11
C GLY A 38 -19.02 -13.39 1.88
N TYR A 39 -17.86 -13.19 2.53
CA TYR A 39 -17.12 -14.25 3.21
C TYR A 39 -17.81 -14.65 4.53
N ASP A 40 -17.57 -15.89 4.98
CA ASP A 40 -18.06 -16.40 6.26
C ASP A 40 -17.47 -15.59 7.42
N TRP A 41 -18.32 -15.04 8.30
CA TRP A 41 -17.97 -14.13 9.42
C TRP A 41 -17.20 -14.84 10.54
N LYS A 42 -16.00 -15.35 10.25
CA LYS A 42 -15.07 -15.85 11.26
C LYS A 42 -14.12 -14.74 11.70
N ALA A 43 -14.23 -14.37 12.98
CA ALA A 43 -13.41 -13.34 13.62
C ALA A 43 -11.90 -13.59 13.46
N ASP A 44 -11.45 -14.85 13.51
CA ASP A 44 -10.03 -15.20 13.36
C ASP A 44 -9.46 -14.73 12.01
N LYS A 45 -10.15 -15.06 10.91
CA LYS A 45 -9.70 -14.67 9.57
C LYS A 45 -9.90 -13.18 9.32
N PHE A 46 -10.95 -12.59 9.89
CA PHE A 46 -11.20 -11.17 9.82
C PHE A 46 -10.08 -10.35 10.49
N PHE A 47 -9.63 -10.75 11.68
CA PHE A 47 -8.56 -10.04 12.39
C PHE A 47 -7.21 -10.14 11.68
N TYR A 48 -6.86 -11.33 11.17
CA TYR A 48 -5.65 -11.49 10.36
C TYR A 48 -5.72 -10.67 9.07
N PHE A 49 -6.87 -10.63 8.41
CA PHE A 49 -7.06 -9.85 7.18
C PHE A 49 -7.00 -8.34 7.45
N LEU A 50 -7.64 -7.87 8.52
CA LEU A 50 -7.59 -6.48 8.98
C LEU A 50 -6.17 -6.05 9.33
N PHE A 51 -5.43 -6.89 10.06
CA PHE A 51 -4.04 -6.62 10.40
C PHE A 51 -3.17 -6.50 9.13
N PHE A 52 -3.34 -7.39 8.16
CA PHE A 52 -2.53 -7.41 6.94
C PHE A 52 -2.79 -6.19 6.04
N ILE A 53 -4.06 -5.81 5.85
CA ILE A 53 -4.44 -4.62 5.07
C ILE A 53 -3.96 -3.34 5.78
N THR A 54 -4.20 -3.21 7.08
CA THR A 54 -3.81 -2.01 7.84
C THR A 54 -2.29 -1.86 7.91
N ALA A 55 -1.54 -2.96 8.08
CA ALA A 55 -0.08 -2.94 8.05
C ALA A 55 0.47 -2.52 6.68
N SER A 56 -0.16 -2.98 5.59
CA SER A 56 0.23 -2.60 4.23
C SER A 56 0.03 -1.10 3.97
N PHE A 57 -1.13 -0.55 4.36
CA PHE A 57 -1.41 0.88 4.23
C PHE A 57 -0.43 1.74 5.05
N ASN A 58 -0.15 1.34 6.30
CA ASN A 58 0.81 2.05 7.15
C ASN A 58 2.23 2.04 6.54
N TYR A 59 2.65 0.89 5.97
CA TYR A 59 3.94 0.77 5.29
C TYR A 59 4.05 1.71 4.09
N PHE A 60 3.01 1.85 3.27
CA PHE A 60 2.99 2.80 2.15
C PHE A 60 3.10 4.25 2.61
N THR A 61 2.37 4.64 3.65
CA THR A 61 2.36 6.01 4.17
C THR A 61 3.71 6.41 4.77
N LEU A 62 4.32 5.55 5.60
CA LEU A 62 5.64 5.80 6.18
C LEU A 62 6.74 5.83 5.11
N PHE A 63 6.67 4.94 4.12
CA PHE A 63 7.60 4.95 2.99
C PHE A 63 7.48 6.24 2.17
N GLY A 64 6.26 6.72 1.91
CA GLY A 64 6.02 7.99 1.21
C GLY A 64 6.64 9.19 1.94
N MET A 65 6.48 9.26 3.27
CA MET A 65 7.06 10.34 4.08
C MET A 65 8.60 10.28 4.12
N MET A 66 9.21 9.09 4.18
CA MET A 66 10.66 8.92 4.10
C MET A 66 11.20 9.42 2.74
N LEU A 67 10.46 9.15 1.67
CA LEU A 67 10.86 9.49 0.31
C LEU A 67 10.80 11.02 0.07
N VAL A 68 9.78 11.68 0.61
CA VAL A 68 9.67 13.15 0.64
C VAL A 68 10.78 13.78 1.49
N ALA A 69 11.12 13.20 2.64
CA ALA A 69 12.19 13.71 3.50
C ALA A 69 13.59 13.59 2.86
N CYS A 70 13.81 12.60 1.99
CA CYS A 70 15.09 12.39 1.32
C CYS A 70 15.34 13.40 0.18
N THR A 71 14.29 14.04 -0.33
CA THR A 71 14.40 14.93 -1.49
C THR A 71 14.07 16.39 -1.13
N PRO A 72 14.95 17.37 -1.41
CA PRO A 72 14.63 18.79 -1.21
C PRO A 72 13.58 19.36 -2.19
N SER A 73 13.09 18.58 -3.15
CA SER A 73 12.09 19.01 -4.14
C SER A 73 10.89 18.06 -4.19
N ALA A 74 9.69 18.63 -4.04
CA ALA A 74 8.43 17.87 -4.12
C ALA A 74 8.26 17.16 -5.47
N LEU A 75 8.86 17.70 -6.53
CA LEU A 75 8.80 17.12 -7.87
C LEU A 75 9.56 15.79 -7.96
N LEU A 76 10.78 15.68 -7.39
CA LEU A 76 11.52 14.40 -7.42
C LEU A 76 10.83 13.35 -6.55
N ALA A 77 10.30 13.74 -5.39
CA ALA A 77 9.57 12.83 -4.52
C ALA A 77 8.37 12.21 -5.24
N ASN A 78 7.63 13.01 -6.01
CA ASN A 78 6.49 12.54 -6.79
C ASN A 78 6.90 11.61 -7.96
N ILE A 79 8.02 11.92 -8.64
CA ILE A 79 8.58 11.06 -9.70
C ILE A 79 9.00 9.70 -9.12
N LEU A 80 9.67 9.68 -7.97
CA LEU A 80 10.13 8.46 -7.31
C LEU A 80 8.96 7.61 -6.80
N ILE A 81 7.90 8.22 -6.25
CA ILE A 81 6.67 7.51 -5.86
C ILE A 81 5.98 6.89 -7.09
N THR A 82 5.86 7.66 -8.17
CA THR A 82 5.23 7.20 -9.42
C THR A 82 6.03 6.06 -10.07
N PHE A 83 7.33 5.95 -9.80
CA PHE A 83 8.17 4.86 -10.27
C PHE A 83 8.16 3.64 -9.31
N ALA A 84 8.16 3.88 -8.00
CA ALA A 84 8.19 2.83 -6.98
C ALA A 84 6.87 2.04 -6.88
N LEU A 85 5.73 2.71 -7.07
CA LEU A 85 4.41 2.06 -6.99
C LEU A 85 4.18 1.01 -8.10
N PRO A 86 4.47 1.25 -9.39
CA PRO A 86 4.40 0.22 -10.43
C PRO A 86 5.41 -0.92 -10.22
N LEU A 87 6.60 -0.61 -9.70
CA LEU A 87 7.61 -1.60 -9.36
C LEU A 87 7.12 -2.53 -8.24
N TRP A 88 6.42 -2.00 -7.24
CA TRP A 88 5.75 -2.80 -6.22
C TRP A 88 4.63 -3.68 -6.81
N ASN A 89 3.85 -3.15 -7.76
CA ASN A 89 2.83 -3.92 -8.48
C ASN A 89 3.42 -5.04 -9.37
N LEU A 90 4.64 -4.86 -9.88
CA LEU A 90 5.40 -5.88 -10.62
C LEU A 90 5.80 -7.05 -9.70
N PHE A 91 6.32 -6.74 -8.51
CA PHE A 91 6.66 -7.76 -7.50
C PHE A 91 5.43 -8.48 -6.93
N ALA A 92 4.27 -7.83 -6.88
CA ALA A 92 3.01 -8.44 -6.49
C ALA A 92 2.39 -9.37 -7.55
N GLY A 93 3.04 -9.53 -8.73
CA GLY A 93 2.68 -10.51 -9.75
C GLY A 93 1.59 -10.08 -10.73
N PHE A 94 1.14 -8.82 -10.71
CA PHE A 94 0.04 -8.33 -11.57
C PHE A 94 0.50 -8.03 -13.01
N LEU A 95 1.78 -7.68 -13.21
CA LEU A 95 2.35 -7.34 -14.54
C LEU A 95 3.01 -8.54 -15.24
N ILE A 96 3.11 -9.70 -14.57
CA ILE A 96 3.45 -10.97 -15.24
C ILE A 96 2.16 -11.47 -15.90
N VAL A 97 1.89 -10.96 -17.10
CA VAL A 97 0.94 -11.58 -18.03
C VAL A 97 1.43 -13.01 -18.25
N ARG A 98 0.70 -14.00 -17.72
CA ARG A 98 0.85 -15.38 -18.18
C ARG A 98 0.55 -15.35 -19.68
N PRO A 99 1.49 -15.75 -20.55
CA PRO A 99 1.24 -15.71 -21.98
C PRO A 99 0.09 -16.65 -22.32
N VAL A 100 -0.98 -16.10 -22.91
CA VAL A 100 -2.13 -16.81 -23.48
C VAL A 100 -1.71 -17.74 -24.64
N SER A 101 -0.43 -17.73 -25.05
CA SER A 101 0.09 -18.57 -26.13
C SER A 101 -0.06 -20.08 -25.88
N MET A 102 -0.18 -20.55 -24.63
CA MET A 102 -0.48 -21.98 -24.37
C MET A 102 -1.97 -22.35 -24.47
N GLN A 103 -2.89 -21.38 -24.43
CA GLN A 103 -4.33 -21.68 -24.58
C GLN A 103 -4.77 -21.73 -26.05
N ALA A 104 -4.11 -20.97 -26.94
CA ALA A 104 -4.39 -21.03 -28.38
C ALA A 104 -3.87 -22.32 -29.05
N THR A 105 -2.73 -22.87 -28.62
CA THR A 105 -2.19 -24.13 -29.19
C THR A 105 -3.06 -25.35 -28.87
N LEU A 106 -3.78 -25.37 -27.74
CA LEU A 106 -4.66 -26.49 -27.37
C LEU A 106 -6.06 -26.43 -28.01
N LEU A 107 -6.49 -25.24 -28.49
CA LEU A 107 -7.75 -25.06 -29.22
C LEU A 107 -7.62 -25.28 -30.73
N GLY A 108 -6.40 -25.21 -31.29
CA GLY A 108 -6.12 -25.61 -32.69
C GLY A 108 -5.89 -27.12 -32.88
N SER A 109 -5.82 -27.91 -31.81
CA SER A 109 -5.66 -29.37 -31.84
C SER A 109 -6.99 -30.13 -31.64
N LYS A 110 -8.12 -29.41 -31.52
CA LYS A 110 -9.46 -29.98 -31.28
C LYS A 110 -10.53 -29.37 -32.21
N ILE A 111 -10.15 -29.03 -33.44
CA ILE A 111 -11.09 -28.74 -34.54
C ILE A 111 -10.65 -29.55 -35.74
#